data_AF-A0A9W9M9W5-F1
#
_entry.id   AF-A0A9W9M9W5-F1
#
_cell.length_a   1.000
_cell.length_b   1.000
_cell.length_c   1.000
_cell.angle_alpha   90.00
_cell.angle_beta   90.00
_cell.angle_gamma   90.00
#
_symmetry.space_group_name_H-M   'P 1'
#
loop_
_entity.id
_entity.type
_entity.pdbx_description
1 polymer ?
#
loop_
_entity_poly.entity_id
_entity_poly.type
_entity_poly.pdbx_seq_one_letter_code
_entity_poly.pdbx_strand_id
1 'polypeptide(L)'
;MRQECPGYRDEWDLVFRDQTDKTIKRSRKTKIKSADQGLPTPARGLSPDPDEIGVNYFLRNFVSGQSSSRGCLNYIPSVYREDGEHPTLVASMAAVGLVALANSTRQPDLANLARAKYTEAIRNVNVALTSPVESVKDSTLMSVISLGVFEHVSEHKAWVRHVQGAAAIVVARGKDQFTSTATILMFNQVRADLVLACVHNEIPFPEDMIELQEEAAKHIDASGAFWRAGTLGVRCADLLMRVRANTEQIHLPEYLEEATMMEREFQNHAMLLATQEPYTITQSAGGVPKLIYNGRVDLYKDAWAIRVWNNLRNLRMIVCEIMLYLLNKILATDLTLTSAVRQSLKLKFQMAMQTLSMLGDDILATIPQALEFLSSASNTPSVDLSFHGSVSGGYILTWCLYMVGKCPATKAETRKWIIQRLQDFGRNMGISIALRLVDDIIMIDQFAD
;
A
#
# COMPACT_ATOMS: atom_id res chain seq x y z
N MET A 1 -14.15 -57.86 32.62
CA MET A 1 -13.30 -56.80 33.18
C MET A 1 -14.20 -55.77 33.85
N ARG A 2 -14.09 -55.55 35.16
CA ARG A 2 -14.78 -54.47 35.88
C ARG A 2 -13.80 -53.30 35.97
N GLN A 3 -14.21 -52.11 35.53
CA GLN A 3 -13.43 -50.87 35.68
C GLN A 3 -13.64 -50.30 37.09
N GLU A 4 -12.56 -49.88 37.73
CA GLU A 4 -12.59 -49.10 38.97
C GLU A 4 -12.87 -47.62 38.68
N CYS A 5 -13.81 -47.04 39.41
CA CYS A 5 -14.09 -45.61 39.37
C CYS A 5 -13.12 -44.86 40.30
N PRO A 6 -12.46 -43.77 39.85
CA PRO A 6 -11.72 -42.90 40.74
C PRO A 6 -12.74 -42.02 41.48
N GLY A 7 -12.79 -42.10 42.80
CA GLY A 7 -13.72 -41.32 43.62
C GLY A 7 -13.59 -39.80 43.44
N TYR A 8 -14.50 -39.06 44.08
CA TYR A 8 -14.53 -37.59 44.06
C TYR A 8 -13.21 -36.98 44.56
N ARG A 9 -12.81 -35.86 43.95
CA ARG A 9 -11.63 -35.07 44.35
C ARG A 9 -11.80 -34.49 45.75
N ASP A 10 -10.70 -34.45 46.49
CA ASP A 10 -10.61 -33.91 47.85
C ASP A 10 -10.89 -32.38 47.84
N GLU A 11 -11.82 -31.93 48.69
CA GLU A 11 -12.22 -30.53 48.81
C GLU A 11 -11.10 -29.63 49.39
N TRP A 12 -10.06 -30.22 50.00
CA TRP A 12 -8.92 -29.47 50.54
C TRP A 12 -7.92 -28.98 49.47
N ASP A 13 -7.98 -29.50 48.24
CA ASP A 13 -7.16 -29.01 47.12
C ASP A 13 -7.66 -27.67 46.52
N LEU A 14 -8.82 -27.16 47.00
CA LEU A 14 -9.43 -25.89 46.57
C LEU A 14 -9.24 -24.74 47.56
N VAL A 15 -8.40 -24.90 48.59
CA VAL A 15 -8.13 -23.81 49.55
C VAL A 15 -7.21 -22.76 48.92
N PHE A 16 -7.83 -21.72 48.34
CA PHE A 16 -7.13 -20.51 47.94
C PHE A 16 -6.49 -19.85 49.16
N ARG A 17 -5.16 -19.80 49.21
CA ARG A 17 -4.43 -19.11 50.27
C ARG A 17 -4.58 -17.59 50.11
N ASP A 18 -5.30 -16.96 51.03
CA ASP A 18 -5.37 -15.50 51.11
C ASP A 18 -3.96 -14.91 51.35
N GLN A 19 -3.45 -14.16 50.37
CA GLN A 19 -2.16 -13.47 50.42
C GLN A 19 -2.30 -11.96 50.67
N THR A 20 -3.51 -11.46 50.94
CA THR A 20 -3.81 -10.02 51.00
C THR A 20 -2.94 -9.32 52.04
N ASP A 21 -2.80 -9.88 53.24
CA ASP A 21 -1.99 -9.30 54.31
C ASP A 21 -0.48 -9.29 54.02
N LYS A 22 0.01 -10.32 53.31
CA LYS A 22 1.42 -10.39 52.89
C LYS A 22 1.74 -9.32 51.84
N THR A 23 0.81 -9.07 50.93
CA THR A 23 0.93 -8.01 49.91
C THR A 23 0.86 -6.61 50.54
N ILE A 24 -0.05 -6.38 51.49
CA ILE A 24 -0.16 -5.10 52.22
C ILE A 24 1.12 -4.81 53.03
N LYS A 25 1.69 -5.82 53.71
CA LYS A 25 2.96 -5.65 54.45
C LYS A 25 4.16 -5.37 53.53
N ARG A 26 4.20 -5.96 52.33
CA ARG A 26 5.25 -5.69 51.33
C ARG A 26 5.17 -4.25 50.82
N SER A 27 3.99 -3.76 50.45
CA SER A 27 3.84 -2.39 49.90
C SER A 27 4.18 -1.31 50.94
N ARG A 28 3.83 -1.54 52.22
CA ARG A 28 4.18 -0.64 53.33
C ARG A 28 5.69 -0.63 53.62
N LYS A 29 6.38 -1.77 53.53
CA LYS A 29 7.85 -1.84 53.68
C LYS A 29 8.60 -1.15 52.55
N THR A 30 8.09 -1.18 51.33
CA THR A 30 8.72 -0.49 50.18
C THR A 30 8.56 1.04 50.30
N LYS A 31 7.42 1.53 50.80
CA LYS A 31 7.17 2.98 51.00
C LYS A 31 8.06 3.63 52.07
N ILE A 32 8.53 2.88 53.07
CA ILE A 32 9.35 3.43 54.15
C ILE A 32 10.83 3.56 53.73
N LYS A 33 11.27 2.83 52.69
CA LYS A 33 12.68 2.85 52.24
C LYS A 33 13.01 3.88 51.15
N SER A 34 12.02 4.59 50.61
CA SER A 34 12.21 5.51 49.48
C SER A 34 12.00 6.99 49.81
N ALA A 35 11.86 7.35 51.09
CA ALA A 35 11.68 8.73 51.53
C ALA A 35 13.02 9.41 51.88
N ASP A 36 13.98 9.52 50.95
CA ASP A 36 15.01 10.59 51.04
C ASP A 36 15.86 10.86 49.78
N GLN A 37 15.35 10.66 48.56
CA GLN A 37 15.99 11.23 47.36
C GLN A 37 14.91 11.79 46.43
N GLY A 38 14.92 13.11 46.26
CA GLY A 38 14.00 13.84 45.40
C GLY A 38 14.20 13.48 43.93
N LEU A 39 13.53 12.42 43.49
CA LEU A 39 13.24 12.18 42.08
C LEU A 39 12.20 13.22 41.62
N PRO A 40 12.38 13.86 40.44
CA PRO A 40 11.34 14.72 39.90
C PRO A 40 10.06 13.90 39.78
N THR A 41 8.97 14.48 40.30
CA THR A 41 7.64 13.87 40.28
C THR A 41 7.30 13.55 38.82
N PRO A 42 6.96 12.29 38.46
CA PRO A 42 6.52 12.02 37.11
C PRO A 42 5.27 12.86 36.87
N ALA A 43 5.31 13.73 35.87
CA ALA A 43 4.17 14.52 35.46
C ALA A 43 3.05 13.52 35.12
N ARG A 44 2.09 13.38 36.03
CA ARG A 44 0.83 12.68 35.75
C ARG A 44 0.00 13.59 34.87
N GLY A 45 0.37 13.68 33.60
CA GLY A 45 -0.53 14.14 32.56
C GLY A 45 -1.58 13.06 32.32
N LEU A 46 -2.85 13.39 32.54
CA LEU A 46 -4.00 12.59 32.08
C LEU A 46 -4.22 12.73 30.55
N SER A 47 -3.30 13.39 29.84
CA SER A 47 -3.32 13.50 28.40
C SER A 47 -2.54 12.31 27.83
N PRO A 48 -3.14 11.51 26.93
CA PRO A 48 -2.44 10.41 26.28
C PRO A 48 -1.19 10.94 25.55
N ASP A 49 -0.09 10.20 25.65
CA ASP A 49 1.16 10.56 25.00
C ASP A 49 0.92 10.67 23.47
N PRO A 50 1.22 11.82 22.85
CA PRO A 50 1.20 11.98 21.40
C PRO A 50 1.82 10.82 20.61
N ASP A 51 2.90 10.25 21.13
CA ASP A 51 3.60 9.14 20.49
C ASP A 51 2.74 7.89 20.54
N GLU A 52 2.17 7.55 21.69
CA GLU A 52 1.25 6.43 21.83
C GLU A 52 0.01 6.60 20.94
N ILE A 53 -0.58 7.79 20.87
CA ILE A 53 -1.73 8.06 20.00
C ILE A 53 -1.36 7.81 18.54
N GLY A 54 -0.25 8.40 18.09
CA GLY A 54 0.21 8.29 16.72
C GLY A 54 0.57 6.85 16.35
N VAL A 55 1.37 6.17 17.16
CA VAL A 55 1.78 4.78 16.93
C VAL A 55 0.56 3.87 16.89
N ASN A 56 -0.38 3.98 17.85
CA ASN A 56 -1.58 3.15 17.85
C ASN A 56 -2.47 3.40 16.62
N TYR A 57 -2.63 4.66 16.22
CA TYR A 57 -3.38 4.98 15.00
C TYR A 57 -2.68 4.44 13.75
N PHE A 58 -1.35 4.50 13.70
CA PHE A 58 -0.55 3.94 12.60
C PHE A 58 -0.71 2.43 12.50
N LEU A 59 -0.50 1.71 13.62
CA LEU A 59 -0.64 0.25 13.67
C LEU A 59 -2.07 -0.19 13.29
N ARG A 60 -3.10 0.53 13.73
CA ARG A 60 -4.48 0.20 13.39
C ARG A 60 -4.80 0.39 11.91
N ASN A 61 -4.34 1.48 11.29
CA ASN A 61 -4.83 1.90 9.97
C ASN A 61 -3.88 1.57 8.81
N PHE A 62 -2.58 1.45 9.06
CA PHE A 62 -1.57 1.18 8.02
C PHE A 62 -0.93 -0.20 8.14
N VAL A 63 -0.95 -0.81 9.32
CA VAL A 63 -0.50 -2.18 9.54
C VAL A 63 -1.71 -3.12 9.53
N SER A 64 -2.21 -3.44 8.34
CA SER A 64 -3.39 -4.30 8.18
C SER A 64 -2.99 -5.78 8.09
N GLY A 65 -3.54 -6.65 8.94
CA GLY A 65 -3.43 -8.11 8.77
C GLY A 65 -3.94 -8.90 9.97
N GLN A 66 -4.85 -9.86 9.74
CA GLN A 66 -5.25 -10.85 10.76
C GLN A 66 -4.18 -11.93 10.98
N SER A 67 -3.13 -11.97 10.14
CA SER A 67 -2.05 -12.95 10.12
C SER A 67 -0.70 -12.27 9.85
N SER A 68 0.37 -12.81 10.43
CA SER A 68 1.75 -12.34 10.27
C SER A 68 2.30 -12.41 8.84
N SER A 69 1.61 -13.08 7.92
CA SER A 69 2.03 -13.24 6.51
C SER A 69 1.29 -12.34 5.51
N ARG A 70 0.32 -11.54 5.95
CA ARG A 70 -0.53 -10.72 5.08
C ARG A 70 -0.54 -9.27 5.56
N GLY A 71 -0.35 -8.30 4.66
CA GLY A 71 -0.51 -6.89 5.02
C GLY A 71 0.50 -5.90 4.48
N CYS A 72 0.09 -4.64 4.43
CA CYS A 72 1.00 -3.51 4.29
C CYS A 72 1.74 -3.32 5.62
N LEU A 73 3.08 -3.20 5.58
CA LEU A 73 3.91 -2.95 6.77
C LEU A 73 3.73 -3.96 7.92
N ASN A 74 3.23 -5.16 7.63
CA ASN A 74 2.92 -6.21 8.61
C ASN A 74 4.15 -6.81 9.32
N TYR A 75 5.36 -6.51 8.82
CA TYR A 75 6.63 -6.83 9.45
C TYR A 75 7.01 -5.87 10.60
N ILE A 76 6.39 -4.68 10.68
CA ILE A 76 6.73 -3.67 11.69
C ILE A 76 6.52 -4.21 13.12
N PRO A 77 5.38 -4.84 13.49
CA PRO A 77 5.17 -5.27 14.87
C PRO A 77 6.13 -6.35 15.39
N SER A 78 6.70 -7.20 14.53
CA SER A 78 7.71 -8.17 14.95
C SER A 78 9.04 -7.49 15.20
N VAL A 79 9.51 -6.69 14.24
CA VAL A 79 10.82 -6.01 14.35
C VAL A 79 10.80 -4.91 15.40
N TYR A 80 9.68 -4.18 15.54
CA TYR A 80 9.51 -3.15 16.55
C TYR A 80 9.69 -3.69 17.98
N ARG A 81 9.18 -4.91 18.25
CA ARG A 81 9.35 -5.58 19.55
C ARG A 81 10.76 -6.11 19.77
N GLU A 82 11.40 -6.62 18.72
CA GLU A 82 12.75 -7.18 18.79
C GLU A 82 13.83 -6.10 18.93
N ASP A 83 13.67 -4.95 18.27
CA ASP A 83 14.63 -3.82 18.32
C ASP A 83 14.37 -2.87 19.51
N GLY A 84 13.58 -3.31 20.49
CA GLY A 84 13.34 -2.58 21.73
C GLY A 84 12.66 -1.21 21.54
N GLU A 85 11.75 -1.10 20.58
CA GLU A 85 11.00 0.13 20.30
C GLU A 85 11.90 1.30 19.89
N HIS A 86 12.78 1.06 18.91
CA HIS A 86 13.78 2.03 18.46
C HIS A 86 13.18 3.45 18.25
N PRO A 87 13.71 4.50 18.93
CA PRO A 87 13.07 5.82 18.96
C PRO A 87 12.81 6.45 17.59
N THR A 88 13.68 6.15 16.61
CA THR A 88 13.53 6.65 15.23
C THR A 88 12.27 6.08 14.56
N LEU A 89 11.98 4.81 14.80
CA LEU A 89 10.81 4.14 14.26
C LEU A 89 9.55 4.61 14.96
N VAL A 90 9.59 4.79 16.29
CA VAL A 90 8.49 5.38 17.08
C VAL A 90 8.11 6.75 16.54
N ALA A 91 9.08 7.67 16.39
CA ALA A 91 8.82 9.01 15.88
C ALA A 91 8.23 9.00 14.46
N SER A 92 8.70 8.09 13.60
CA SER A 92 8.19 7.93 12.23
C SER A 92 6.74 7.43 12.21
N MET A 93 6.42 6.40 12.99
CA MET A 93 5.06 5.87 13.11
C MET A 93 4.11 6.91 13.75
N ALA A 94 4.57 7.59 14.80
CA ALA A 94 3.81 8.64 15.46
C ALA A 94 3.46 9.77 14.48
N ALA A 95 4.42 10.24 13.67
CA ALA A 95 4.20 11.27 12.66
C ALA A 95 3.09 10.87 11.67
N VAL A 96 3.16 9.66 11.11
CA VAL A 96 2.17 9.15 10.13
C VAL A 96 0.78 8.99 10.77
N GLY A 97 0.72 8.39 11.96
CA GLY A 97 -0.56 8.18 12.63
C GLY A 97 -1.21 9.49 13.04
N LEU A 98 -0.44 10.46 13.55
CA LEU A 98 -0.94 11.77 13.93
C LEU A 98 -1.43 12.58 12.73
N VAL A 99 -0.74 12.57 11.58
CA VAL A 99 -1.23 13.31 10.41
C VAL A 99 -2.49 12.67 9.83
N ALA A 100 -2.57 11.34 9.83
CA ALA A 100 -3.77 10.63 9.38
C ALA A 100 -4.97 10.89 10.32
N LEU A 101 -4.72 10.91 11.63
CA LEU A 101 -5.74 11.27 12.62
C LEU A 101 -6.14 12.75 12.49
N ALA A 102 -5.19 13.66 12.29
CA ALA A 102 -5.45 15.08 12.09
C ALA A 102 -6.35 15.33 10.87
N ASN A 103 -6.08 14.62 9.77
CA ASN A 103 -6.87 14.73 8.54
C ASN A 103 -8.29 14.19 8.73
N SER A 104 -8.44 13.01 9.35
CA SER A 104 -9.77 12.40 9.56
C SER A 104 -10.63 13.14 10.57
N THR A 105 -10.02 13.76 11.60
CA THR A 105 -10.74 14.50 12.66
C THR A 105 -10.78 16.01 12.43
N ARG A 106 -10.09 16.52 11.41
CA ARG A 106 -9.91 17.94 11.10
C ARG A 106 -9.37 18.75 12.28
N GLN A 107 -8.36 18.22 12.98
CA GLN A 107 -7.72 18.86 14.12
C GLN A 107 -6.33 19.41 13.76
N PRO A 108 -6.17 20.74 13.59
CA PRO A 108 -4.90 21.34 13.19
C PRO A 108 -3.76 21.12 14.18
N ASP A 109 -4.07 21.02 15.48
CA ASP A 109 -3.08 20.81 16.52
C ASP A 109 -2.37 19.46 16.38
N LEU A 110 -3.11 18.41 16.00
CA LEU A 110 -2.53 17.10 15.70
C LEU A 110 -1.62 17.15 14.46
N ALA A 111 -1.95 17.98 13.47
CA ALA A 111 -1.08 18.17 12.30
C ALA A 111 0.24 18.88 12.68
N ASN A 112 0.21 19.84 13.60
CA ASN A 112 1.42 20.49 14.10
C ASN A 112 2.32 19.49 14.84
N LEU A 113 1.72 18.64 15.68
CA LEU A 113 2.42 17.59 16.39
C LEU A 113 3.00 16.53 15.45
N ALA A 114 2.25 16.16 14.42
CA ALA A 114 2.71 15.25 13.37
C ALA A 114 3.96 15.81 12.65
N ARG A 115 3.97 17.12 12.32
CA ARG A 115 5.15 17.78 11.72
C ARG A 115 6.35 17.81 12.67
N ALA A 116 6.12 18.03 13.96
CA ALA A 116 7.19 17.99 14.96
C ALA A 116 7.82 16.59 15.02
N LYS A 117 6.99 15.54 15.05
CA LYS A 117 7.45 14.14 15.05
C LYS A 117 8.12 13.74 13.74
N TYR A 118 7.60 14.19 12.60
CA TYR A 118 8.25 14.02 11.31
C TYR A 118 9.65 14.66 11.28
N THR A 119 9.79 15.87 11.82
CA THR A 119 11.10 16.56 11.90
C THR A 119 12.07 15.81 12.83
N GLU A 120 11.57 15.33 13.97
CA GLU A 120 12.33 14.49 14.89
C GLU A 120 12.84 13.20 14.19
N ALA A 121 11.95 12.50 13.49
CA ALA A 121 12.26 11.28 12.76
C ALA A 121 13.31 11.52 11.66
N ILE A 122 13.16 12.56 10.84
CA ILE A 122 14.14 12.92 9.81
C ILE A 122 15.52 13.21 10.42
N ARG A 123 15.57 13.94 11.54
CA ARG A 123 16.84 14.20 12.23
C ARG A 123 17.48 12.90 12.72
N ASN A 124 16.70 12.01 13.32
CA ASN A 124 17.19 10.74 13.83
C ASN A 124 17.66 9.81 12.69
N VAL A 125 16.92 9.74 11.58
CA VAL A 125 17.32 9.03 10.35
C VAL A 125 18.64 9.59 9.80
N ASN A 126 18.77 10.91 9.67
CA ASN A 126 20.00 11.53 9.18
C ASN A 126 21.20 11.17 10.07
N VAL A 127 21.03 11.14 11.39
CA VAL A 127 22.08 10.68 12.32
C VAL A 127 22.42 9.20 12.06
N ALA A 128 21.42 8.31 11.95
CA ALA A 128 21.65 6.90 11.66
C ALA A 128 22.40 6.68 10.33
N LEU A 129 22.07 7.47 9.30
CA LEU A 129 22.72 7.42 7.99
C LEU A 129 24.19 7.82 8.01
N THR A 130 24.66 8.55 9.03
CA THR A 130 26.10 8.86 9.18
C THR A 130 26.94 7.68 9.68
N SER A 131 26.29 6.62 10.20
CA SER A 131 26.96 5.42 10.72
C SER A 131 26.77 4.25 9.76
N PRO A 132 27.86 3.59 9.29
CA PRO A 132 27.76 2.39 8.47
C PRO A 132 27.01 1.23 9.14
N VAL A 133 26.94 1.22 10.47
CA VAL A 133 26.25 0.17 11.24
C VAL A 133 24.77 0.50 11.42
N GLU A 134 24.44 1.76 11.76
CA GLU A 134 23.05 2.16 12.01
C GLU A 134 22.25 2.33 10.70
N SER A 135 22.90 2.76 9.62
CA SER A 135 22.27 3.00 8.32
C SER A 135 21.61 1.76 7.70
N VAL A 136 22.15 0.57 8.01
CA VAL A 136 21.69 -0.71 7.44
C VAL A 136 20.72 -1.47 8.35
N LYS A 137 20.36 -0.93 9.51
CA LYS A 137 19.41 -1.55 10.43
C LYS A 137 17.98 -1.57 9.87
N ASP A 138 17.20 -2.56 10.31
CA ASP A 138 15.78 -2.65 9.98
C ASP A 138 15.00 -1.42 10.43
N SER A 139 15.24 -0.92 11.65
CA SER A 139 14.56 0.28 12.15
C SER A 139 14.83 1.52 11.31
N THR A 140 16.04 1.69 10.77
CA THR A 140 16.36 2.78 9.84
C THR A 140 15.56 2.65 8.54
N LEU A 141 15.55 1.45 7.92
CA LEU A 141 14.78 1.22 6.69
C LEU A 141 13.27 1.41 6.92
N MET A 142 12.72 0.85 8.00
CA MET A 142 11.31 0.98 8.36
C MET A 142 10.90 2.44 8.61
N SER A 143 11.81 3.22 9.21
CA SER A 143 11.59 4.65 9.43
C SER A 143 11.50 5.40 8.10
N VAL A 144 12.41 5.15 7.16
CA VAL A 144 12.37 5.78 5.83
C VAL A 144 11.12 5.37 5.04
N ILE A 145 10.72 4.09 5.09
CA ILE A 145 9.47 3.61 4.47
C ILE A 145 8.26 4.32 5.09
N SER A 146 8.21 4.43 6.41
CA SER A 146 7.11 5.09 7.13
C SER A 146 7.04 6.60 6.83
N LEU A 147 8.18 7.28 6.74
CA LEU A 147 8.24 8.69 6.34
C LEU A 147 7.79 8.89 4.89
N GLY A 148 8.04 7.91 4.00
CA GLY A 148 7.40 7.86 2.68
C GLY A 148 5.88 7.92 2.77
N VAL A 149 5.25 7.14 3.68
CA VAL A 149 3.79 7.17 3.87
C VAL A 149 3.31 8.56 4.31
N PHE A 150 4.03 9.24 5.20
CA PHE A 150 3.72 10.61 5.64
C PHE A 150 3.67 11.60 4.46
N GLU A 151 4.67 11.50 3.58
CA GLU A 151 4.83 12.39 2.43
C GLU A 151 3.92 12.04 1.27
N HIS A 152 3.47 10.80 1.14
CA HIS A 152 2.48 10.48 0.12
C HIS A 152 1.15 11.24 0.35
N VAL A 153 0.80 11.45 1.63
CA VAL A 153 -0.37 12.23 2.03
C VAL A 153 -0.14 13.74 1.84
N SER A 154 1.09 14.19 2.09
CA SER A 154 1.42 15.62 2.18
C SER A 154 2.01 16.20 0.89
N GLU A 155 2.95 15.51 0.24
CA GLU A 155 3.71 15.95 -0.94
C GLU A 155 4.33 14.80 -1.77
N HIS A 156 3.74 14.46 -2.92
CA HIS A 156 4.21 13.37 -3.81
C HIS A 156 5.69 13.45 -4.25
N LYS A 157 6.24 14.64 -4.51
CA LYS A 157 7.66 14.77 -4.93
C LYS A 157 8.62 14.36 -3.82
N ALA A 158 8.24 14.60 -2.57
CA ALA A 158 9.02 14.17 -1.43
C ALA A 158 8.94 12.64 -1.30
N TRP A 159 7.75 12.05 -1.45
CA TRP A 159 7.56 10.59 -1.41
C TRP A 159 8.52 9.83 -2.36
N VAL A 160 8.68 10.29 -3.61
CA VAL A 160 9.60 9.67 -4.57
C VAL A 160 11.04 9.62 -4.04
N ARG A 161 11.48 10.69 -3.35
CA ARG A 161 12.84 10.76 -2.79
C ARG A 161 13.02 9.79 -1.63
N HIS A 162 12.00 9.59 -0.77
CA HIS A 162 12.07 8.54 0.27
C HIS A 162 12.10 7.14 -0.32
N VAL A 163 11.33 6.88 -1.38
CA VAL A 163 11.38 5.58 -2.07
C VAL A 163 12.78 5.32 -2.63
N GLN A 164 13.40 6.32 -3.27
CA GLN A 164 14.79 6.23 -3.74
C GLN A 164 15.78 6.04 -2.58
N GLY A 165 15.59 6.76 -1.47
CA GLY A 165 16.41 6.60 -0.26
C GLY A 165 16.29 5.20 0.35
N ALA A 166 15.07 4.65 0.42
CA ALA A 166 14.82 3.29 0.88
C ALA A 166 15.47 2.25 -0.03
N ALA A 167 15.40 2.46 -1.36
CA ALA A 167 16.09 1.61 -2.33
C ALA A 167 17.62 1.66 -2.13
N ALA A 168 18.20 2.85 -1.92
CA ALA A 168 19.63 2.98 -1.63
C ALA A 168 20.05 2.26 -0.34
N ILE A 169 19.24 2.32 0.71
CA ILE A 169 19.48 1.55 1.95
C ILE A 169 19.40 0.05 1.67
N VAL A 170 18.38 -0.41 0.94
CA VAL A 170 18.24 -1.82 0.54
C VAL A 170 19.46 -2.31 -0.24
N VAL A 171 19.99 -1.49 -1.16
CA VAL A 171 21.23 -1.79 -1.88
C VAL A 171 22.43 -1.85 -0.92
N ALA A 172 22.57 -0.89 -0.01
CA ALA A 172 23.65 -0.87 0.98
C ALA A 172 23.62 -2.08 1.94
N ARG A 173 22.44 -2.62 2.23
CA ARG A 173 22.26 -3.84 3.03
C ARG A 173 22.74 -5.11 2.32
N GLY A 174 22.84 -5.08 0.98
CA GLY A 174 23.40 -6.16 0.17
C GLY A 174 22.59 -7.46 0.16
N LYS A 175 23.20 -8.52 -0.40
CA LYS A 175 22.57 -9.83 -0.64
C LYS A 175 22.29 -10.60 0.65
N ASP A 176 23.06 -10.34 1.70
CA ASP A 176 22.94 -11.01 3.01
C ASP A 176 21.69 -10.57 3.81
N GLN A 177 20.92 -9.59 3.33
CA GLN A 177 19.73 -9.11 4.04
C GLN A 177 18.58 -10.12 4.07
N PHE A 178 18.54 -11.12 3.18
CA PHE A 178 17.41 -12.04 3.01
C PHE A 178 17.43 -13.21 4.02
N THR A 179 17.68 -12.91 5.29
CA THR A 179 17.82 -13.90 6.38
C THR A 179 16.50 -14.19 7.11
N SER A 180 15.45 -13.38 6.89
CA SER A 180 14.17 -13.54 7.58
C SER A 180 12.98 -13.15 6.69
N THR A 181 11.79 -13.61 7.06
CA THR A 181 10.54 -13.20 6.41
C THR A 181 10.35 -11.68 6.45
N ALA A 182 10.71 -11.03 7.56
CA ALA A 182 10.53 -9.58 7.72
C ALA A 182 11.38 -8.79 6.71
N THR A 183 12.65 -9.16 6.53
CA THR A 183 13.55 -8.47 5.60
C THR A 183 13.14 -8.66 4.14
N ILE A 184 12.62 -9.84 3.78
CA ILE A 184 12.06 -10.08 2.44
C ILE A 184 10.78 -9.26 2.21
N LEU A 185 9.90 -9.12 3.22
CA LEU A 185 8.70 -8.28 3.09
C LEU A 185 9.05 -6.79 3.00
N MET A 186 10.07 -6.32 3.73
CA MET A 186 10.61 -4.97 3.58
C MET A 186 11.13 -4.72 2.17
N PHE A 187 11.98 -5.61 1.66
CA PHE A 187 12.48 -5.55 0.28
C PHE A 187 11.34 -5.48 -0.73
N ASN A 188 10.34 -6.35 -0.61
CA ASN A 188 9.19 -6.37 -1.50
C ASN A 188 8.36 -5.08 -1.46
N GLN A 189 8.21 -4.46 -0.29
CA GLN A 189 7.55 -3.17 -0.16
C GLN A 189 8.32 -2.08 -0.89
N VAL A 190 9.64 -1.96 -0.64
CA VAL A 190 10.50 -0.97 -1.31
C VAL A 190 10.49 -1.17 -2.83
N ARG A 191 10.59 -2.43 -3.28
CA ARG A 191 10.56 -2.77 -4.70
C ARG A 191 9.24 -2.38 -5.37
N ALA A 192 8.10 -2.66 -4.73
CA ALA A 192 6.80 -2.26 -5.26
C ALA A 192 6.64 -0.73 -5.32
N ASP A 193 7.08 -0.02 -4.28
CA ASP A 193 7.04 1.45 -4.27
C ASP A 193 7.97 2.05 -5.31
N LEU A 194 9.14 1.43 -5.54
CA LEU A 194 10.10 1.85 -6.56
C LEU A 194 9.57 1.64 -7.98
N VAL A 195 8.90 0.53 -8.26
CA VAL A 195 8.19 0.33 -9.54
C VAL A 195 7.20 1.48 -9.79
N LEU A 196 6.41 1.83 -8.77
CA LEU A 196 5.44 2.92 -8.86
C LEU A 196 6.13 4.27 -9.11
N ALA A 197 7.22 4.55 -8.40
CA ALA A 197 8.02 5.76 -8.60
C ALA A 197 8.59 5.85 -10.02
N CYS A 198 9.11 4.73 -10.55
CA CYS A 198 9.66 4.64 -11.91
C CYS A 198 8.62 4.94 -12.99
N VAL A 199 7.47 4.28 -12.90
CA VAL A 199 6.37 4.44 -13.86
C VAL A 199 5.87 5.89 -13.92
N HIS A 200 5.73 6.54 -12.76
CA HIS A 200 5.14 7.88 -12.67
C HIS A 200 6.13 9.03 -12.90
N ASN A 201 7.43 8.84 -12.63
CA ASN A 201 8.43 9.90 -12.72
C ASN A 201 9.40 9.73 -13.87
N GLU A 202 9.17 8.73 -14.73
CA GLU A 202 9.98 8.47 -15.92
C GLU A 202 11.46 8.23 -15.61
N ILE A 203 11.70 7.50 -14.52
CA ILE A 203 13.05 7.08 -14.12
C ILE A 203 13.21 5.57 -14.36
N PRO A 204 14.40 5.11 -14.81
CA PRO A 204 14.65 3.70 -15.00
C PRO A 204 14.65 2.96 -13.66
N PHE A 205 14.21 1.71 -13.68
CA PHE A 205 14.33 0.83 -12.52
C PHE A 205 15.81 0.48 -12.28
N PRO A 206 16.36 0.64 -11.06
CA PRO A 206 17.79 0.44 -10.82
C PRO A 206 18.25 -1.01 -10.99
N GLU A 207 19.40 -1.21 -11.65
CA GLU A 207 19.99 -2.53 -11.90
C GLU A 207 20.34 -3.28 -10.61
N ASP A 208 20.91 -2.57 -9.62
CA ASP A 208 21.24 -3.15 -8.30
C ASP A 208 20.00 -3.75 -7.60
N MET A 209 18.80 -3.17 -7.84
CA MET A 209 17.54 -3.69 -7.31
C MET A 209 17.05 -4.92 -8.08
N ILE A 210 17.41 -5.07 -9.36
CA ILE A 210 17.15 -6.28 -10.15
C ILE A 210 18.05 -7.41 -9.63
N GLU A 211 19.33 -7.15 -9.41
CA GLU A 211 20.24 -8.15 -8.80
C GLU A 211 19.75 -8.63 -7.44
N LEU A 212 19.28 -7.71 -6.59
CA LEU A 212 18.72 -8.06 -5.30
C LEU A 212 17.40 -8.83 -5.42
N GLN A 213 16.59 -8.56 -6.45
CA GLN A 213 15.40 -9.36 -6.73
C GLN A 213 15.77 -10.80 -7.09
N GLU A 214 16.78 -11.00 -7.93
CA GLU A 214 17.25 -12.34 -8.28
C GLU A 214 17.81 -13.11 -7.07
N GLU A 215 18.52 -12.41 -6.19
CA GLU A 215 19.00 -13.01 -4.95
C GLU A 215 17.83 -13.39 -4.02
N ALA A 216 16.91 -12.46 -3.76
CA ALA A 216 15.74 -12.69 -2.92
C ALA A 216 14.86 -13.86 -3.42
N ALA A 217 14.77 -14.07 -4.74
CA ALA A 217 14.04 -15.18 -5.34
C ALA A 217 14.55 -16.57 -4.88
N LYS A 218 15.79 -16.68 -4.41
CA LYS A 218 16.39 -17.92 -3.90
C LYS A 218 15.90 -18.27 -2.50
N HIS A 219 15.36 -17.30 -1.76
CA HIS A 219 14.98 -17.43 -0.36
C HIS A 219 13.47 -17.57 -0.14
N ILE A 220 12.67 -17.58 -1.21
CA ILE A 220 11.20 -17.70 -1.16
C ILE A 220 10.62 -18.54 -2.29
N ASP A 221 9.32 -18.84 -2.20
CA ASP A 221 8.55 -19.34 -3.33
C ASP A 221 8.31 -18.24 -4.39
N ALA A 222 9.23 -18.14 -5.35
CA ALA A 222 9.12 -17.24 -6.49
C ALA A 222 7.96 -17.59 -7.45
N SER A 223 7.28 -18.73 -7.26
CA SER A 223 6.11 -19.10 -8.06
C SER A 223 4.80 -18.49 -7.53
N GLY A 224 4.79 -17.99 -6.30
CA GLY A 224 3.64 -17.36 -5.67
C GLY A 224 3.14 -16.10 -6.41
N ALA A 225 1.83 -15.84 -6.36
CA ALA A 225 1.25 -14.73 -7.10
C ALA A 225 1.85 -13.37 -6.68
N PHE A 226 2.11 -13.18 -5.38
CA PHE A 226 2.66 -11.93 -4.89
C PHE A 226 4.07 -11.63 -5.47
N TRP A 227 4.96 -12.62 -5.51
CA TRP A 227 6.30 -12.42 -6.05
C TRP A 227 6.27 -12.11 -7.56
N ARG A 228 5.53 -12.94 -8.30
CA ARG A 228 5.36 -12.80 -9.75
C ARG A 228 4.79 -11.44 -10.15
N ALA A 229 3.81 -10.92 -9.39
CA ALA A 229 3.24 -9.59 -9.63
C ALA A 229 4.32 -8.50 -9.59
N GLY A 230 5.22 -8.59 -8.61
CA GLY A 230 6.32 -7.63 -8.50
C GLY A 230 7.33 -7.75 -9.66
N THR A 231 7.70 -8.97 -10.07
CA THR A 231 8.61 -9.18 -11.21
C THR A 231 8.00 -8.65 -12.52
N LEU A 232 6.70 -8.86 -12.73
CA LEU A 232 5.96 -8.27 -13.84
C LEU A 232 5.94 -6.74 -13.76
N GLY A 233 5.82 -6.18 -12.56
CA GLY A 233 5.90 -4.73 -12.33
C GLY A 233 7.24 -4.13 -12.77
N VAL A 234 8.36 -4.77 -12.42
CA VAL A 234 9.71 -4.34 -12.85
C VAL A 234 9.83 -4.36 -14.37
N ARG A 235 9.42 -5.45 -15.02
CA ARG A 235 9.44 -5.57 -16.48
C ARG A 235 8.53 -4.56 -17.18
N CYS A 236 7.36 -4.28 -16.59
CA CYS A 236 6.44 -3.27 -17.08
C CYS A 236 7.05 -1.86 -17.03
N ALA A 237 7.72 -1.51 -15.93
CA ALA A 237 8.43 -0.25 -15.80
C ALA A 237 9.57 -0.12 -16.82
N ASP A 238 10.36 -1.17 -17.01
CA ASP A 238 11.44 -1.21 -18.00
C ASP A 238 10.90 -1.02 -19.44
N LEU A 239 9.87 -1.77 -19.83
CA LEU A 239 9.26 -1.65 -21.16
C LEU A 239 8.72 -0.24 -21.40
N LEU A 240 8.03 0.35 -20.41
CA LEU A 240 7.54 1.73 -20.49
C LEU A 240 8.68 2.71 -20.77
N MET A 241 9.81 2.53 -20.09
CA MET A 241 10.98 3.40 -20.25
C MET A 241 11.66 3.24 -21.61
N ARG A 242 11.86 2.00 -22.07
CA ARG A 242 12.41 1.76 -23.41
C ARG A 242 11.52 2.34 -24.52
N VAL A 243 10.20 2.18 -24.41
CA VAL A 243 9.25 2.73 -25.40
C VAL A 243 9.25 4.26 -25.38
N ARG A 244 9.32 4.90 -24.21
CA ARG A 244 9.39 6.38 -24.11
C ARG A 244 10.73 6.93 -24.63
N ALA A 245 11.84 6.26 -24.35
CA ALA A 245 13.16 6.66 -24.82
C ALA A 245 13.34 6.49 -26.34
N ASN A 246 12.51 5.67 -26.98
CA ASN A 246 12.50 5.41 -28.42
C ASN A 246 11.91 6.59 -29.24
N THR A 247 12.59 7.73 -29.19
CA THR A 247 12.21 8.95 -29.92
C THR A 247 12.31 8.81 -31.43
N GLU A 248 13.22 7.96 -31.90
CA GLU A 248 13.43 7.62 -33.31
C GLU A 248 12.34 6.70 -33.89
N GLN A 249 11.49 6.13 -33.03
CA GLN A 249 10.38 5.26 -33.41
C GLN A 249 10.83 4.03 -34.22
N ILE A 250 11.99 3.49 -33.86
CA ILE A 250 12.54 2.26 -34.43
C ILE A 250 11.99 1.03 -33.69
N HIS A 251 11.96 -0.13 -34.35
CA HIS A 251 11.55 -1.39 -33.72
C HIS A 251 10.14 -1.40 -33.06
N LEU A 252 9.21 -0.56 -33.55
CA LEU A 252 7.84 -0.52 -33.01
C LEU A 252 7.13 -1.88 -33.04
N PRO A 253 7.25 -2.70 -34.12
CA PRO A 253 6.64 -4.03 -34.14
C PRO A 253 7.19 -4.97 -33.06
N GLU A 254 8.48 -4.90 -32.75
CA GLU A 254 9.14 -5.70 -31.73
C GLU A 254 8.67 -5.31 -30.33
N TYR A 255 8.60 -4.00 -30.04
CA TYR A 255 8.00 -3.51 -28.78
C TYR A 255 6.52 -3.91 -28.66
N LEU A 256 5.77 -3.90 -29.77
CA LEU A 256 4.36 -4.30 -29.76
C LEU A 256 4.22 -5.80 -29.47
N GLU A 257 5.08 -6.64 -30.01
CA GLU A 257 5.09 -8.07 -29.71
C GLU A 257 5.45 -8.32 -28.25
N GLU A 258 6.48 -7.64 -27.72
CA GLU A 258 6.86 -7.71 -26.31
C GLU A 258 5.70 -7.28 -25.38
N ALA A 259 5.04 -6.16 -25.68
CA ALA A 259 3.87 -5.69 -24.93
C ALA A 259 2.69 -6.69 -25.03
N THR A 260 2.47 -7.30 -26.19
CA THR A 260 1.44 -8.34 -26.39
C THR A 260 1.73 -9.59 -25.56
N MET A 261 3.00 -10.02 -25.50
CA MET A 261 3.40 -11.14 -24.65
C MET A 261 3.21 -10.82 -23.17
N MET A 262 3.61 -9.61 -22.76
CA MET A 262 3.46 -9.15 -21.38
C MET A 262 1.97 -9.06 -20.96
N GLU A 263 1.08 -8.59 -21.83
CA GLU A 263 -0.37 -8.59 -21.57
C GLU A 263 -0.89 -10.00 -21.29
N ARG A 264 -0.48 -10.99 -22.11
CA ARG A 264 -0.85 -12.39 -21.93
C ARG A 264 -0.32 -12.95 -20.60
N GLU A 265 0.91 -12.63 -20.24
CA GLU A 265 1.47 -13.01 -18.94
C GLU A 265 0.68 -12.42 -17.77
N PHE A 266 0.28 -11.16 -17.87
CA PHE A 266 -0.59 -10.53 -16.88
C PHE A 266 -1.98 -11.17 -16.81
N GLN A 267 -2.56 -11.57 -17.95
CA GLN A 267 -3.83 -12.30 -17.97
C GLN A 267 -3.70 -13.66 -17.26
N ASN A 268 -2.63 -14.40 -17.56
CA ASN A 268 -2.32 -15.67 -16.88
C ASN A 268 -2.12 -15.46 -15.38
N HIS A 269 -1.45 -14.37 -15.01
CA HIS A 269 -1.22 -14.00 -13.62
C HIS A 269 -2.54 -13.68 -12.89
N ALA A 270 -3.47 -12.98 -13.54
CA ALA A 270 -4.79 -12.70 -12.99
C ALA A 270 -5.57 -13.99 -12.69
N MET A 271 -5.46 -15.03 -13.53
CA MET A 271 -6.08 -16.33 -13.27
C MET A 271 -5.46 -17.04 -12.04
N LEU A 272 -4.14 -16.96 -11.88
CA LEU A 272 -3.47 -17.49 -10.70
C LEU A 272 -3.92 -16.74 -9.43
N LEU A 273 -3.96 -15.41 -9.50
CA LEU A 273 -4.38 -14.57 -8.38
C LEU A 273 -5.85 -14.82 -8.01
N ALA A 274 -6.74 -15.03 -8.98
CA ALA A 274 -8.13 -15.44 -8.74
C ALA A 274 -8.27 -16.75 -7.96
N THR A 275 -7.30 -17.65 -8.09
CA THR A 275 -7.29 -18.90 -7.34
C THR A 275 -6.77 -18.70 -5.91
N GLN A 276 -5.77 -17.83 -5.72
CA GLN A 276 -5.13 -17.61 -4.41
C GLN A 276 -5.85 -16.56 -3.54
N GLU A 277 -6.45 -15.56 -4.18
CA GLU A 277 -7.11 -14.40 -3.57
C GLU A 277 -8.48 -14.16 -4.24
N PRO A 278 -9.43 -15.10 -4.10
CA PRO A 278 -10.75 -14.97 -4.71
C PRO A 278 -11.54 -13.80 -4.11
N TYR A 279 -12.48 -13.28 -4.89
CA TYR A 279 -13.43 -12.25 -4.48
C TYR A 279 -14.81 -12.54 -5.08
N THR A 280 -15.85 -11.94 -4.49
CA THR A 280 -17.24 -12.14 -4.91
C THR A 280 -17.80 -10.88 -5.53
N ILE A 281 -18.37 -10.98 -6.72
CA ILE A 281 -19.06 -9.86 -7.38
C ILE A 281 -20.49 -9.78 -6.84
N THR A 282 -20.90 -8.61 -6.37
CA THR A 282 -22.23 -8.34 -5.86
C THR A 282 -22.84 -7.10 -6.53
N GLN A 283 -24.16 -7.08 -6.67
CA GLN A 283 -24.89 -5.88 -7.08
C GLN A 283 -25.63 -5.31 -5.88
N SER A 284 -25.36 -4.05 -5.55
CA SER A 284 -26.09 -3.35 -4.50
C SER A 284 -27.44 -2.89 -5.03
N ALA A 285 -28.52 -3.38 -4.41
CA ALA A 285 -29.89 -2.97 -4.72
C ALA A 285 -30.24 -1.53 -4.22
N GLY A 286 -29.31 -0.86 -3.51
CA GLY A 286 -29.57 0.41 -2.81
C GLY A 286 -28.59 1.55 -3.13
N GLY A 287 -29.04 2.51 -3.94
CA GLY A 287 -29.25 3.90 -3.53
C GLY A 287 -28.10 4.83 -3.13
N VAL A 288 -26.81 4.46 -3.18
CA VAL A 288 -25.72 5.43 -2.92
C VAL A 288 -24.81 5.64 -4.14
N PRO A 289 -25.29 6.33 -5.21
CA PRO A 289 -24.49 6.62 -6.40
C PRO A 289 -23.18 7.36 -6.12
N LYS A 290 -23.09 8.06 -4.97
CA LYS A 290 -21.86 8.74 -4.55
C LYS A 290 -20.75 7.76 -4.15
N LEU A 291 -21.09 6.58 -3.63
CA LEU A 291 -20.10 5.62 -3.12
C LEU A 291 -19.94 4.40 -4.01
N ILE A 292 -21.01 4.01 -4.72
CA ILE A 292 -21.04 2.81 -5.56
C ILE A 292 -21.25 3.23 -7.01
N TYR A 293 -20.25 2.99 -7.86
CA TYR A 293 -20.35 3.22 -9.29
C TYR A 293 -21.13 2.10 -9.98
N ASN A 294 -22.17 2.44 -10.76
CA ASN A 294 -23.02 1.50 -11.51
C ASN A 294 -23.59 0.32 -10.69
N GLY A 295 -23.73 0.47 -9.37
CA GLY A 295 -24.32 -0.55 -8.50
C GLY A 295 -23.47 -1.81 -8.28
N ARG A 296 -22.28 -1.94 -8.89
CA ARG A 296 -21.39 -3.09 -8.71
C ARG A 296 -20.48 -2.89 -7.50
N VAL A 297 -20.34 -3.93 -6.68
CA VAL A 297 -19.42 -4.00 -5.56
C VAL A 297 -18.72 -5.36 -5.55
N ASP A 298 -17.39 -5.33 -5.49
CA ASP A 298 -16.60 -6.55 -5.41
C ASP A 298 -16.10 -6.74 -3.96
N LEU A 299 -16.42 -7.89 -3.36
CA LEU A 299 -16.09 -8.23 -1.98
C LEU A 299 -14.87 -9.15 -1.91
N TYR A 300 -13.78 -8.59 -1.39
CA TYR A 300 -12.51 -9.25 -1.15
C TYR A 300 -12.39 -9.71 0.30
N LYS A 301 -11.43 -10.59 0.57
CA LYS A 301 -11.14 -11.09 1.92
C LYS A 301 -10.73 -9.98 2.89
N ASP A 302 -9.82 -9.12 2.46
CA ASP A 302 -9.21 -8.06 3.26
C ASP A 302 -8.68 -6.92 2.37
N ALA A 303 -8.31 -5.78 2.98
CA ALA A 303 -7.75 -4.63 2.26
C ALA A 303 -6.43 -4.96 1.54
N TRP A 304 -5.70 -5.98 2.02
CA TRP A 304 -4.50 -6.49 1.37
C TRP A 304 -4.82 -7.11 0.01
N ALA A 305 -5.83 -7.97 -0.07
CA ALA A 305 -6.27 -8.56 -1.33
C ALA A 305 -6.68 -7.47 -2.35
N ILE A 306 -7.41 -6.45 -1.91
CA ILE A 306 -7.75 -5.29 -2.75
C ILE A 306 -6.49 -4.63 -3.30
N ARG A 307 -5.50 -4.37 -2.44
CA ARG A 307 -4.23 -3.73 -2.84
C ARG A 307 -3.50 -4.55 -3.92
N VAL A 308 -3.39 -5.87 -3.73
CA VAL A 308 -2.71 -6.75 -4.68
C VAL A 308 -3.44 -6.77 -6.02
N TRP A 309 -4.76 -6.91 -6.01
CA TRP A 309 -5.59 -6.88 -7.21
C TRP A 309 -5.49 -5.54 -7.96
N ASN A 310 -5.61 -4.42 -7.26
CA ASN A 310 -5.55 -3.10 -7.88
C ASN A 310 -4.15 -2.76 -8.41
N ASN A 311 -3.08 -3.20 -7.75
CA ASN A 311 -1.72 -3.09 -8.30
C ASN A 311 -1.58 -3.87 -9.61
N LEU A 312 -2.06 -5.11 -9.65
CA LEU A 312 -2.06 -5.92 -10.87
C LEU A 312 -2.84 -5.22 -12.00
N ARG A 313 -4.04 -4.70 -11.70
CA ARG A 313 -4.89 -4.01 -12.69
C ARG A 313 -4.21 -2.74 -13.21
N ASN A 314 -3.60 -1.92 -12.35
CA ASN A 314 -2.86 -0.72 -12.77
C ASN A 314 -1.70 -1.07 -13.70
N LEU A 315 -0.89 -2.08 -13.37
CA LEU A 315 0.21 -2.54 -14.24
C LEU A 315 -0.31 -3.03 -15.60
N ARG A 316 -1.42 -3.76 -15.62
CA ARG A 316 -2.08 -4.16 -16.87
C ARG A 316 -2.57 -2.97 -17.68
N MET A 317 -3.15 -1.96 -17.04
CA MET A 317 -3.56 -0.73 -17.73
C MET A 317 -2.38 -0.05 -18.40
N ILE A 318 -1.22 0.03 -17.74
CA ILE A 318 0.00 0.60 -18.32
C ILE A 318 0.44 -0.18 -19.57
N VAL A 319 0.47 -1.52 -19.52
CA VAL A 319 0.80 -2.32 -20.71
C VAL A 319 -0.19 -2.09 -21.85
N CYS A 320 -1.50 -2.03 -21.55
CA CYS A 320 -2.49 -1.72 -22.57
C CYS A 320 -2.30 -0.31 -23.15
N GLU A 321 -1.95 0.69 -22.34
CA GLU A 321 -1.62 2.05 -22.82
C GLU A 321 -0.39 2.04 -23.74
N ILE A 322 0.67 1.28 -23.39
CA ILE A 322 1.84 1.07 -24.27
C ILE A 322 1.40 0.45 -25.59
N MET A 323 0.57 -0.59 -25.56
CA MET A 323 0.05 -1.22 -26.77
C MET A 323 -0.73 -0.24 -27.63
N LEU A 324 -1.64 0.55 -27.05
CA LEU A 324 -2.41 1.56 -27.80
C LEU A 324 -1.50 2.61 -28.45
N TYR A 325 -0.49 3.09 -27.74
CA TYR A 325 0.50 4.01 -28.27
C TYR A 325 1.22 3.41 -29.48
N LEU A 326 1.78 2.21 -29.34
CA LEU A 326 2.52 1.51 -30.40
C LEU A 326 1.63 1.21 -31.62
N LEU A 327 0.42 0.71 -31.39
CA LEU A 327 -0.55 0.41 -32.44
C LEU A 327 -0.92 1.68 -33.23
N ASN A 328 -1.20 2.79 -32.54
CA ASN A 328 -1.50 4.05 -33.19
C ASN A 328 -0.31 4.55 -34.03
N LYS A 329 0.91 4.46 -33.50
CA LYS A 329 2.11 4.86 -34.23
C LYS A 329 2.32 4.00 -35.48
N ILE A 330 2.30 2.68 -35.36
CA ILE A 330 2.47 1.76 -36.49
C ILE A 330 1.40 2.00 -37.56
N LEU A 331 0.12 2.12 -37.16
CA LEU A 331 -0.98 2.36 -38.10
C LEU A 331 -0.86 3.69 -38.85
N ALA A 332 -0.24 4.69 -38.24
CA ALA A 332 -0.03 6.02 -38.80
C ALA A 332 1.24 6.12 -39.67
N THR A 333 2.33 5.44 -39.30
CA THR A 333 3.64 5.61 -39.95
C THR A 333 3.94 4.54 -40.99
N ASP A 334 3.44 3.31 -40.83
CA ASP A 334 3.72 2.23 -41.76
C ASP A 334 2.67 2.18 -42.89
N LEU A 335 3.07 2.76 -44.03
CA LEU A 335 2.26 2.80 -45.25
C LEU A 335 2.33 1.48 -46.05
N THR A 336 3.24 0.57 -45.70
CA THR A 336 3.45 -0.70 -46.41
C THR A 336 2.55 -1.83 -45.92
N LEU A 337 1.83 -1.59 -44.81
CA LEU A 337 0.90 -2.57 -44.23
C LEU A 337 -0.16 -3.03 -45.23
N THR A 338 -0.25 -4.34 -45.43
CA THR A 338 -1.35 -4.95 -46.17
C THR A 338 -2.69 -4.70 -45.47
N SER A 339 -3.79 -4.75 -46.23
CA SER A 339 -5.15 -4.59 -45.68
C SER A 339 -5.43 -5.58 -44.53
N ALA A 340 -5.01 -6.84 -44.68
CA ALA A 340 -5.17 -7.87 -43.67
C ALA A 340 -4.42 -7.56 -42.37
N VAL A 341 -3.16 -7.14 -42.47
CA VAL A 341 -2.35 -6.76 -41.28
C VAL A 341 -2.93 -5.52 -40.62
N ARG A 342 -3.31 -4.50 -41.39
CA ARG A 342 -3.95 -3.28 -40.87
C ARG A 342 -5.24 -3.61 -40.09
N GLN A 343 -6.05 -4.53 -40.60
CA GLN A 343 -7.27 -4.97 -39.91
C GLN A 343 -6.95 -5.73 -38.61
N SER A 344 -5.93 -6.59 -38.62
CA SER A 344 -5.47 -7.30 -37.41
C SER A 344 -4.99 -6.32 -36.31
N LEU A 345 -4.21 -5.30 -36.67
CA LEU A 345 -3.74 -4.28 -35.73
C LEU A 345 -4.91 -3.44 -35.16
N LYS A 346 -5.90 -3.09 -35.99
CA LYS A 346 -7.12 -2.43 -35.53
C LYS A 346 -7.92 -3.29 -34.55
N LEU A 347 -7.99 -4.60 -34.77
CA LEU A 347 -8.63 -5.52 -33.83
C LEU A 347 -7.87 -5.56 -32.50
N LYS A 348 -6.53 -5.67 -32.52
CA LYS A 348 -5.71 -5.60 -31.30
C LYS A 348 -5.95 -4.29 -30.53
N PHE A 349 -6.10 -3.17 -31.24
CA PHE A 349 -6.42 -1.87 -30.64
C PHE A 349 -7.77 -1.89 -29.92
N GLN A 350 -8.81 -2.40 -30.58
CA GLN A 350 -10.15 -2.52 -29.99
C GLN A 350 -10.15 -3.43 -28.76
N MET A 351 -9.42 -4.55 -28.80
CA MET A 351 -9.28 -5.46 -27.67
C MET A 351 -8.58 -4.77 -26.48
N ALA A 352 -7.50 -4.02 -26.72
CA ALA A 352 -6.81 -3.29 -25.66
C ALA A 352 -7.71 -2.21 -25.02
N MET A 353 -8.50 -1.48 -25.83
CA MET A 353 -9.52 -0.53 -25.32
C MET A 353 -10.58 -1.22 -24.47
N GLN A 354 -11.07 -2.39 -24.89
CA GLN A 354 -12.06 -3.16 -24.12
C GLN A 354 -11.47 -3.65 -22.79
N THR A 355 -10.23 -4.14 -22.79
CA THR A 355 -9.51 -4.54 -21.58
C THR A 355 -9.37 -3.36 -20.62
N LEU A 356 -8.99 -2.18 -21.10
CA LEU A 356 -8.90 -0.97 -20.28
C LEU A 356 -10.24 -0.58 -19.64
N SER A 357 -11.34 -0.63 -20.40
CA SER A 357 -12.68 -0.35 -19.86
C SER A 357 -13.05 -1.33 -18.73
N MET A 358 -12.83 -2.64 -18.95
CA MET A 358 -13.10 -3.67 -17.96
C MET A 358 -12.25 -3.50 -16.70
N LEU A 359 -10.95 -3.24 -16.84
CA LEU A 359 -10.05 -2.99 -15.71
C LEU A 359 -10.49 -1.76 -14.91
N GLY A 360 -10.98 -0.71 -15.59
CA GLY A 360 -11.57 0.46 -14.96
C GLY A 360 -12.78 0.11 -14.09
N ASP A 361 -13.74 -0.62 -14.64
CA ASP A 361 -14.94 -1.05 -13.90
C ASP A 361 -14.58 -1.93 -12.70
N ASP A 362 -13.60 -2.83 -12.83
CA ASP A 362 -13.12 -3.69 -11.74
C ASP A 362 -12.46 -2.88 -10.62
N ILE A 363 -11.65 -1.86 -10.94
CA ILE A 363 -11.05 -0.96 -9.95
C ILE A 363 -12.15 -0.19 -9.21
N LEU A 364 -13.11 0.40 -9.94
CA LEU A 364 -14.18 1.19 -9.34
C LEU A 364 -15.05 0.36 -8.39
N ALA A 365 -15.27 -0.93 -8.70
CA ALA A 365 -16.02 -1.86 -7.86
C ALA A 365 -15.32 -2.17 -6.51
N THR A 366 -14.02 -1.88 -6.37
CA THR A 366 -13.29 -2.07 -5.09
C THR A 366 -13.50 -0.92 -4.10
N ILE A 367 -13.90 0.25 -4.57
CA ILE A 367 -13.94 1.51 -3.78
C ILE A 367 -14.78 1.37 -2.50
N PRO A 368 -16.00 0.79 -2.52
CA PRO A 368 -16.84 0.73 -1.32
C PRO A 368 -16.18 -0.05 -0.17
N GLN A 369 -15.58 -1.20 -0.47
CA GLN A 369 -14.90 -2.00 0.54
C GLN A 369 -13.54 -1.43 0.92
N ALA A 370 -12.79 -0.90 -0.04
CA ALA A 370 -11.48 -0.29 0.18
C ALA A 370 -11.55 0.93 1.11
N LEU A 371 -12.64 1.69 1.06
CA LEU A 371 -12.90 2.81 1.97
C LEU A 371 -13.59 2.37 3.28
N GLU A 372 -13.76 1.06 3.50
CA GLU A 372 -14.40 0.48 4.68
C GLU A 372 -15.87 0.90 4.89
N PHE A 373 -16.56 1.34 3.82
CA PHE A 373 -18.01 1.58 3.90
C PHE A 373 -18.81 0.27 4.00
N LEU A 374 -18.17 -0.86 3.67
CA LEU A 374 -18.72 -2.20 3.73
C LEU A 374 -17.74 -3.14 4.43
N SER A 375 -18.24 -3.94 5.38
CA SER A 375 -17.47 -5.00 6.02
C SER A 375 -17.58 -6.32 5.25
N SER A 376 -16.50 -7.09 5.16
CA SER A 376 -16.52 -8.44 4.56
C SER A 376 -17.33 -9.45 5.38
N ALA A 377 -17.69 -9.13 6.63
CA ALA A 377 -18.39 -10.03 7.55
C ALA A 377 -19.92 -10.06 7.37
N SER A 378 -20.51 -9.15 6.60
CA SER A 378 -21.96 -9.04 6.43
C SER A 378 -22.41 -9.45 5.02
N ASN A 379 -23.22 -10.51 4.92
CA ASN A 379 -23.85 -10.95 3.66
C ASN A 379 -24.84 -9.93 3.07
N THR A 380 -25.19 -8.91 3.84
CA THR A 380 -25.98 -7.74 3.42
C THR A 380 -25.09 -6.50 3.51
N PRO A 381 -24.78 -5.82 2.40
CA PRO A 381 -23.99 -4.59 2.45
C PRO A 381 -24.80 -3.47 3.12
N SER A 382 -24.56 -3.20 4.40
CA SER A 382 -25.06 -1.99 5.07
C SER A 382 -23.99 -0.91 4.98
N VAL A 383 -24.27 0.18 4.27
CA VAL A 383 -23.36 1.33 4.13
C VAL A 383 -23.34 2.09 5.45
N ASP A 384 -22.18 2.14 6.13
CA ASP A 384 -22.00 3.02 7.28
C ASP A 384 -21.64 4.44 6.80
N LEU A 385 -22.64 5.33 6.79
CA LEU A 385 -22.48 6.73 6.39
C LEU A 385 -21.81 7.60 7.48
N SER A 386 -21.64 7.07 8.70
CA SER A 386 -20.98 7.78 9.81
C SER A 386 -19.46 7.68 9.77
N PHE A 387 -18.91 6.78 8.93
CA PHE A 387 -17.49 6.53 8.83
C PHE A 387 -16.82 7.47 7.81
N HIS A 388 -15.72 8.12 8.21
CA HIS A 388 -15.00 9.11 7.38
C HIS A 388 -14.11 8.49 6.28
N GLY A 389 -14.24 7.19 6.02
CA GLY A 389 -13.46 6.45 5.04
C GLY A 389 -12.08 6.02 5.57
N SER A 390 -11.58 4.89 5.10
CA SER A 390 -10.23 4.40 5.44
C SER A 390 -9.15 5.28 4.82
N VAL A 391 -8.28 5.90 5.64
CA VAL A 391 -7.16 6.74 5.14
C VAL A 391 -6.20 5.93 4.27
N SER A 392 -5.89 4.69 4.66
CA SER A 392 -5.07 3.78 3.87
C SER A 392 -5.80 3.31 2.60
N GLY A 393 -7.11 3.12 2.67
CA GLY A 393 -7.96 2.93 1.49
C GLY A 393 -7.88 4.08 0.49
N GLY A 394 -8.04 5.31 0.95
CA GLY A 394 -7.91 6.51 0.13
C GLY A 394 -6.53 6.65 -0.52
N TYR A 395 -5.47 6.34 0.22
CA TYR A 395 -4.11 6.26 -0.31
C TYR A 395 -4.02 5.30 -1.50
N ILE A 396 -4.48 4.06 -1.32
CA ILE A 396 -4.40 3.01 -2.36
C ILE A 396 -5.22 3.41 -3.60
N LEU A 397 -6.41 3.96 -3.37
CA LEU A 397 -7.35 4.27 -4.45
C LEU A 397 -6.99 5.54 -5.22
N THR A 398 -6.22 6.46 -4.67
CA THR A 398 -5.91 7.75 -5.34
C THR A 398 -5.26 7.52 -6.71
N TRP A 399 -4.24 6.66 -6.78
CA TRP A 399 -3.59 6.33 -8.05
C TRP A 399 -4.44 5.47 -8.96
N CYS A 400 -5.22 4.54 -8.39
CA CYS A 400 -6.14 3.71 -9.17
C CYS A 400 -7.20 4.59 -9.87
N LEU A 401 -7.79 5.53 -9.14
CA LEU A 401 -8.76 6.50 -9.68
C LEU A 401 -8.13 7.39 -10.74
N TYR A 402 -6.88 7.84 -10.54
CA TYR A 402 -6.18 8.61 -11.56
C TYR A 402 -5.94 7.81 -12.85
N MET A 403 -5.46 6.56 -12.74
CA MET A 403 -5.26 5.67 -13.90
C MET A 403 -6.57 5.44 -14.66
N VAL A 404 -7.69 5.21 -13.97
CA VAL A 404 -9.00 5.08 -14.62
C VAL A 404 -9.47 6.42 -15.19
N GLY A 405 -9.28 7.53 -14.48
CA GLY A 405 -9.71 8.85 -14.93
C GLY A 405 -9.03 9.31 -16.22
N LYS A 406 -7.71 9.13 -16.32
CA LYS A 406 -6.91 9.50 -17.50
C LYS A 406 -7.04 8.53 -18.68
N CYS A 407 -7.60 7.36 -18.44
CA CYS A 407 -7.67 6.29 -19.43
C CYS A 407 -8.51 6.71 -20.66
N PRO A 408 -8.05 6.42 -21.89
CA PRO A 408 -8.79 6.76 -23.10
C PRO A 408 -10.10 5.97 -23.25
N ALA A 409 -10.22 4.80 -22.62
CA ALA A 409 -11.44 3.99 -22.64
C ALA A 409 -12.53 4.47 -21.67
N THR A 410 -12.21 5.41 -20.78
CA THR A 410 -13.15 5.88 -19.75
C THR A 410 -14.17 6.85 -20.33
N LYS A 411 -15.46 6.65 -20.03
CA LYS A 411 -16.54 7.51 -20.51
C LYS A 411 -16.57 8.83 -19.72
N ALA A 412 -17.05 9.91 -20.34
CA ALA A 412 -17.14 11.23 -19.71
C ALA A 412 -17.89 11.20 -18.36
N GLU A 413 -19.03 10.50 -18.27
CA GLU A 413 -19.77 10.38 -17.00
C GLU A 413 -18.99 9.61 -15.91
N THR A 414 -18.21 8.60 -16.30
CA THR A 414 -17.30 7.90 -15.39
C THR A 414 -16.18 8.84 -14.92
N ARG A 415 -15.58 9.64 -15.82
CA ARG A 415 -14.54 10.62 -15.45
C ARG A 415 -15.07 11.66 -14.47
N LYS A 416 -16.27 12.20 -14.70
CA LYS A 416 -16.93 13.13 -13.76
C LYS A 416 -17.09 12.51 -12.37
N TRP A 417 -17.52 11.25 -12.30
CA TRP A 417 -17.64 10.54 -11.03
C TRP A 417 -16.29 10.37 -10.31
N ILE A 418 -15.25 9.99 -11.05
CA ILE A 418 -13.87 9.85 -10.56
C ILE A 418 -13.34 11.18 -10.03
N ILE A 419 -13.52 12.27 -10.78
CA ILE A 419 -13.11 13.62 -10.39
C ILE A 419 -13.74 14.00 -9.04
N GLN A 420 -15.04 13.75 -8.87
CA GLN A 420 -15.71 14.03 -7.60
C GLN A 420 -15.14 13.21 -6.43
N ARG A 421 -14.76 11.94 -6.65
CA ARG A 421 -14.14 11.10 -5.61
C ARG A 421 -12.74 11.57 -5.24
N LEU A 422 -11.90 11.92 -6.21
CA LEU A 422 -10.57 12.49 -5.95
C LEU A 422 -10.66 13.85 -5.24
N GLN A 423 -11.67 14.68 -5.57
CA GLN A 423 -11.95 15.90 -4.82
C GLN A 423 -12.35 15.62 -3.37
N ASP A 424 -13.18 14.60 -3.13
CA ASP A 424 -13.55 14.16 -1.78
C ASP A 424 -12.30 13.69 -1.01
N PHE A 425 -11.38 12.93 -1.64
CA PHE A 425 -10.13 12.49 -1.02
C PHE A 425 -9.24 13.66 -0.62
N GLY A 426 -9.09 14.64 -1.52
CA GLY A 426 -8.31 15.84 -1.23
C GLY A 426 -8.89 16.70 -0.12
N ARG A 427 -10.20 16.97 -0.16
CA ARG A 427 -10.85 17.91 0.76
C ARG A 427 -11.23 17.31 2.10
N ASN A 428 -11.62 16.03 2.13
CA ASN A 428 -12.15 15.39 3.32
C ASN A 428 -11.17 14.42 3.99
N MET A 429 -10.24 13.83 3.23
CA MET A 429 -9.25 12.87 3.76
C MET A 429 -7.83 13.44 3.83
N GLY A 430 -7.63 14.69 3.39
CA GLY A 430 -6.34 15.39 3.42
C GLY A 430 -5.30 14.83 2.44
N ILE A 431 -5.73 14.13 1.38
CA ILE A 431 -4.84 13.57 0.34
C ILE A 431 -4.60 14.63 -0.72
N SER A 432 -3.70 15.57 -0.46
CA SER A 432 -3.49 16.77 -1.30
C SER A 432 -3.16 16.44 -2.76
N ILE A 433 -2.43 15.35 -3.01
CA ILE A 433 -2.08 14.89 -4.37
C ILE A 433 -3.33 14.60 -5.21
N ALA A 434 -4.43 14.13 -4.61
CA ALA A 434 -5.66 13.83 -5.33
C ALA A 434 -6.22 15.07 -6.06
N LEU A 435 -6.07 16.27 -5.49
CA LEU A 435 -6.52 17.51 -6.12
C LEU A 435 -5.68 17.86 -7.35
N ARG A 436 -4.37 17.62 -7.31
CA ARG A 436 -3.49 17.84 -8.47
C ARG A 436 -3.81 16.86 -9.62
N LEU A 437 -4.14 15.62 -9.29
CA LEU A 437 -4.53 14.61 -10.27
C LEU A 437 -5.88 14.94 -10.92
N VAL A 438 -6.79 15.61 -10.20
CA VAL A 438 -8.05 16.11 -10.76
C VAL A 438 -7.80 17.13 -11.87
N ASP A 439 -6.89 18.08 -11.66
CA ASP A 439 -6.58 19.10 -12.67
C ASP A 439 -6.10 18.46 -13.98
N ASP A 440 -5.28 17.41 -13.88
CA ASP A 440 -4.79 16.65 -15.03
C ASP A 440 -5.90 15.89 -15.77
N ILE A 441 -6.79 15.20 -15.03
CA ILE A 441 -7.93 14.51 -15.65
C ILE A 441 -8.88 15.50 -16.34
N ILE A 442 -9.10 16.68 -15.75
CA ILE A 442 -9.94 17.73 -16.35
C ILE A 442 -9.34 18.20 -17.67
N MET A 443 -8.01 18.42 -17.72
CA MET A 443 -7.34 18.76 -18.97
C MET A 443 -7.55 17.67 -20.02
N ILE A 444 -7.36 16.39 -19.66
CA ILE A 444 -7.57 15.27 -20.58
C ILE A 444 -9.01 15.22 -21.11
N ASP A 445 -10.02 15.42 -20.26
CA ASP A 445 -11.43 15.38 -20.66
C ASP A 445 -11.79 16.53 -21.63
N GLN A 446 -11.17 17.70 -21.46
CA GLN A 446 -11.35 18.85 -22.36
C GLN A 446 -10.74 18.67 -23.74
N PHE A 447 -9.72 17.81 -23.87
CA PHE A 447 -9.04 17.50 -25.14
C PHE A 447 -9.45 16.14 -25.74
N ALA A 448 -10.47 15.49 -25.17
CA ALA A 448 -10.98 14.19 -25.64
C ALA A 448 -12.07 14.29 -26.72
N ASP A 449 -12.54 15.49 -27.03
CA ASP A 449 -13.40 15.84 -28.17
C ASP A 449 -12.57 16.22 -29.41
#